data_AF-A0AAV2IL10-F1
#
_entry.id   AF-A0AAV2IL10-F1
#
_cell.length_a   1.000
_cell.length_b   1.000
_cell.length_c   1.000
_cell.angle_alpha   90.00
_cell.angle_beta   90.00
_cell.angle_gamma   90.00
#
_symmetry.space_group_name_H-M   'P 1'
#
loop_
_entity.id
_entity.type
_entity.pdbx_description
1 polymer ?
#
loop_
_entity_poly.entity_id
_entity_poly.type
_entity_poly.pdbx_seq_one_letter_code
_entity_poly.pdbx_strand_id
1 'polypeptide(L)'
;GRNIALKQNASQSSTYNSDSSRASNAVDGNTSGDFNNNSCTHTAGGDRNPHWNLTFSRPQFIQRYILYNRNILGRRLQSFQLNSFFMNNSVFNYTEPGE
;
A
#
# COMPACT_ATOMS: atom_id res chain seq x y z
N GLY A 1 -12.41 10.90 10.53
CA GLY A 1 -12.67 10.59 9.11
C GLY A 1 -12.88 9.10 8.93
N ARG A 2 -13.67 8.67 7.93
CA ARG A 2 -13.95 7.25 7.63
C ARG A 2 -12.81 6.64 6.81
N ASN A 3 -12.33 5.44 7.19
CA ASN A 3 -11.40 4.69 6.35
C ASN A 3 -12.16 4.08 5.16
N ILE A 4 -12.03 4.70 3.99
CA ILE A 4 -12.65 4.22 2.74
C ILE A 4 -11.84 3.12 2.05
N ALA A 5 -10.59 2.88 2.47
CA ALA A 5 -9.74 1.84 1.89
C ALA A 5 -10.05 0.44 2.42
N LEU A 6 -10.72 0.33 3.58
CA LEU A 6 -11.03 -0.94 4.24
C LEU A 6 -11.72 -1.93 3.28
N LYS A 7 -11.13 -3.12 3.12
CA LYS A 7 -11.61 -4.24 2.27
C LYS A 7 -11.79 -3.89 0.79
N GLN A 8 -11.19 -2.80 0.32
CA GLN A 8 -11.18 -2.46 -1.09
C GLN A 8 -10.23 -3.37 -1.88
N ASN A 9 -10.36 -3.36 -3.20
CA ASN A 9 -9.58 -4.23 -4.06
C ASN A 9 -8.13 -3.73 -4.15
N ALA A 10 -7.21 -4.51 -3.58
CA ALA A 10 -5.79 -4.22 -3.54
C ALA A 10 -5.01 -5.20 -4.42
N SER A 11 -4.02 -4.69 -5.13
CA SER A 11 -3.07 -5.48 -5.90
C SER A 11 -1.64 -4.99 -5.65
N GLN A 12 -0.67 -5.82 -5.99
CA GLN A 12 0.74 -5.48 -5.89
C GLN A 12 1.50 -6.09 -7.07
N SER A 13 2.61 -5.47 -7.42
CA SER A 13 3.44 -5.81 -8.57
C SER A 13 3.89 -7.28 -8.58
N SER A 14 4.18 -7.82 -7.41
CA SER A 14 4.56 -9.21 -7.18
C SER A 14 4.24 -9.62 -5.75
N THR A 15 4.20 -10.91 -5.46
CA THR A 15 3.93 -11.41 -4.10
C THR A 15 5.09 -12.28 -3.65
N TYR A 16 5.64 -11.99 -2.47
CA TYR A 16 6.60 -12.88 -1.82
C TYR A 16 5.94 -14.23 -1.55
N ASN A 17 6.69 -15.32 -1.71
CA ASN A 17 6.17 -16.69 -1.66
C ASN A 17 5.79 -17.12 -0.24
N SER A 18 4.73 -16.52 0.30
CA SER A 18 4.12 -16.77 1.59
C SER A 18 2.69 -16.23 1.59
N ASP A 19 1.76 -17.01 2.14
CA ASP A 19 0.35 -16.64 2.29
C ASP A 19 0.14 -15.36 3.11
N SER A 20 1.10 -15.00 3.96
CA SER A 20 1.09 -13.80 4.79
C SER A 20 1.40 -12.50 4.03
N SER A 21 1.68 -12.57 2.73
CA SER A 21 2.25 -11.46 1.94
C SER A 21 1.24 -10.73 1.04
N ARG A 22 -0.05 -11.04 1.17
CA ARG A 22 -1.11 -10.61 0.25
C ARG A 22 -1.29 -9.08 0.25
N ALA A 23 -1.59 -8.51 -0.92
CA ALA A 23 -1.88 -7.08 -1.08
C ALA A 23 -3.06 -6.60 -0.21
N SER A 24 -4.06 -7.48 0.01
CA SER A 24 -5.25 -7.19 0.82
C SER A 24 -4.93 -6.87 2.29
N ASN A 25 -3.75 -7.26 2.78
CA ASN A 25 -3.37 -7.04 4.17
C ASN A 25 -3.26 -5.54 4.51
N ALA A 26 -2.85 -4.69 3.56
CA ALA A 26 -2.81 -3.23 3.77
C ALA A 26 -4.20 -2.58 3.94
N VAL A 27 -5.28 -3.34 3.70
CA VAL A 27 -6.67 -2.87 3.78
C VAL A 27 -7.55 -3.79 4.62
N ASP A 28 -6.95 -4.59 5.51
CA ASP A 28 -7.67 -5.51 6.39
C ASP A 28 -8.27 -4.84 7.64
N GLY A 29 -7.82 -3.62 7.96
CA GLY A 29 -8.24 -2.84 9.13
C GLY A 29 -7.34 -3.00 10.36
N ASN A 30 -6.29 -3.82 10.28
CA ASN A 30 -5.25 -3.98 11.27
C ASN A 30 -4.02 -3.16 10.85
N THR A 31 -3.44 -2.42 11.80
CA THR A 31 -2.31 -1.51 11.54
C THR A 31 -1.00 -2.06 12.07
N SER A 32 -0.94 -3.37 12.35
CA SER A 32 0.24 -3.99 12.92
C SER A 32 1.39 -4.02 11.92
N GLY A 33 2.50 -3.37 12.27
CA GLY A 33 3.74 -3.42 11.50
C GLY A 33 4.56 -4.71 11.68
N ASP A 34 4.09 -5.67 12.46
CA ASP A 34 4.73 -6.99 12.55
C ASP A 34 4.25 -7.90 11.42
N PHE A 35 5.18 -8.35 10.58
CA PHE A 35 4.87 -9.22 9.45
C PHE A 35 4.26 -10.56 9.88
N ASN A 36 4.62 -11.06 11.07
CA ASN A 36 4.10 -12.32 11.58
C ASN A 36 2.61 -12.24 11.98
N ASN A 37 2.05 -11.03 12.09
CA ASN A 37 0.64 -10.82 12.37
C ASN A 37 -0.25 -10.89 11.13
N ASN A 38 0.30 -11.26 9.96
CA ASN A 38 -0.44 -11.41 8.70
C ASN A 38 -1.18 -10.14 8.24
N SER A 39 -0.70 -8.96 8.66
CA SER A 39 -1.30 -7.66 8.36
C SER A 39 -0.38 -6.73 7.54
N CYS A 40 0.83 -7.19 7.25
CA CYS A 40 1.75 -6.53 6.31
C CYS A 40 1.60 -7.13 4.90
N THR A 41 1.83 -6.32 3.86
CA THR A 41 2.01 -6.80 2.49
C THR A 41 3.50 -7.10 2.23
N HIS A 42 3.82 -7.87 1.18
CA HIS A 42 5.22 -8.09 0.79
C HIS A 42 5.37 -8.45 -0.70
N THR A 43 6.12 -7.64 -1.44
CA THR A 43 6.52 -7.93 -2.83
C THR A 43 7.71 -8.88 -2.89
N ALA A 44 7.96 -9.52 -4.04
CA ALA A 44 9.07 -10.47 -4.15
C ALA A 44 10.45 -9.80 -4.05
N GLY A 45 11.42 -10.48 -3.42
CA GLY A 45 12.80 -10.03 -3.39
C GLY A 45 13.42 -10.12 -4.79
N GLY A 46 13.55 -8.99 -5.48
CA GLY A 46 14.00 -8.92 -6.88
C GLY A 46 13.02 -8.19 -7.81
N ASP A 47 11.86 -7.77 -7.31
CA ASP A 47 10.98 -6.86 -8.04
C ASP A 47 11.70 -5.52 -8.27
N ARG A 48 11.84 -5.13 -9.54
CA ARG A 48 12.58 -3.93 -9.95
C ARG A 48 11.75 -2.66 -9.84
N ASN A 49 10.42 -2.78 -9.79
CA ASN A 49 9.52 -1.65 -9.64
C ASN A 49 8.38 -2.04 -8.68
N PRO A 50 8.71 -2.31 -7.41
CA PRO A 50 7.74 -2.78 -6.44
C PRO A 50 6.68 -1.71 -6.21
N HIS A 51 5.42 -2.08 -6.41
CA HIS A 51 4.31 -1.16 -6.20
C HIS A 51 3.10 -1.88 -5.64
N TRP A 52 2.27 -1.12 -4.94
CA TRP A 52 0.98 -1.56 -4.42
C TRP A 52 -0.08 -0.59 -4.88
N ASN A 53 -1.22 -1.11 -5.32
CA ASN A 53 -2.31 -0.33 -5.88
C ASN A 53 -3.62 -0.64 -5.14
N LEU A 54 -4.43 0.39 -4.97
CA LEU A 54 -5.81 0.28 -4.50
C LEU A 54 -6.76 0.75 -5.59
N THR A 55 -7.78 -0.05 -5.90
CA THR A 55 -8.83 0.34 -6.84
C THR A 55 -10.18 0.40 -6.14
N PHE A 56 -10.86 1.53 -6.32
CA PHE A 56 -12.24 1.70 -5.89
C PHE A 56 -13.19 1.36 -7.04
N SER A 57 -14.28 0.65 -6.74
CA SER A 57 -15.33 0.34 -7.74
C SER A 57 -16.11 1.57 -8.19
N ARG A 58 -16.04 2.66 -7.42
CA ARG A 58 -16.64 3.96 -7.72
C ARG A 58 -15.68 5.06 -7.31
N PRO A 59 -15.67 6.21 -8.01
CA PRO A 59 -14.89 7.36 -7.60
C PRO A 59 -15.08 7.72 -6.13
N GLN A 60 -13.97 7.98 -5.43
CA GLN A 60 -13.98 8.39 -4.03
C GLN A 60 -13.26 9.72 -3.87
N PHE A 61 -13.77 10.54 -2.97
CA PHE A 61 -13.08 11.75 -2.54
C PHE A 61 -12.11 11.42 -1.41
N ILE A 62 -10.81 11.59 -1.65
CA ILE A 62 -9.75 11.26 -0.70
C ILE A 62 -9.27 12.55 -0.02
N GLN A 63 -9.38 12.61 1.31
CA GLN A 63 -8.93 13.76 2.10
C GLN A 63 -7.54 13.57 2.70
N ARG A 64 -7.17 12.32 3.00
CA ARG A 64 -5.92 12.00 3.70
C ARG A 64 -5.47 10.58 3.35
N TYR A 65 -4.18 10.44 3.13
CA TYR A 65 -3.49 9.15 3.06
C TYR A 65 -2.80 8.89 4.40
N ILE A 66 -2.90 7.66 4.90
CA ILE A 66 -2.17 7.20 6.09
C ILE A 66 -1.53 5.88 5.71
N LEU A 67 -0.21 5.80 5.83
CA LEU A 67 0.56 4.59 5.55
C LEU A 67 1.14 4.07 6.86
N TYR A 68 0.91 2.80 7.16
CA TYR A 68 1.51 2.12 8.30
C TYR A 68 2.68 1.27 7.81
N ASN A 69 3.89 1.56 8.29
CA ASN A 69 5.10 0.88 7.86
C ASN A 69 5.35 -0.40 8.69
N ARG A 70 6.14 -1.31 8.15
CA ARG A 70 6.62 -2.50 8.85
C ARG A 70 7.63 -2.10 9.93
N ASN A 71 7.53 -2.72 11.11
CA ASN A 71 8.42 -2.47 12.26
C ASN A 71 9.88 -2.84 11.94
N ILE A 72 10.07 -4.01 11.33
CA ILE A 72 11.38 -4.53 10.94
C ILE A 72 11.60 -4.26 9.45
N LEU A 73 12.79 -3.76 9.09
CA LEU A 73 13.14 -3.36 7.71
C LEU A 73 12.28 -2.21 7.16
N GLY A 74 11.76 -1.34 8.04
CA GLY A 74 10.96 -0.17 7.66
C GLY A 74 11.65 0.78 6.67
N ARG A 75 13.00 0.79 6.64
CA ARG A 75 13.80 1.50 5.63
C ARG A 75 13.48 1.12 4.18
N ARG A 76 12.83 -0.03 3.94
CA ARG A 76 12.41 -0.44 2.59
C ARG A 76 11.27 0.42 2.03
N LEU A 77 10.51 1.10 2.89
CA LEU A 77 9.47 2.04 2.50
C LEU A 77 10.00 3.47 2.66
N GLN A 78 11.00 3.82 1.84
CA GLN A 78 11.60 5.14 1.72
C GLN A 78 11.69 5.50 0.24
N SER A 79 11.76 6.79 -0.08
CA SER A 79 11.85 7.34 -1.44
C SER A 79 10.74 6.84 -2.37
N PHE A 80 9.55 6.59 -1.82
CA PHE A 80 8.41 6.11 -2.59
C PHE A 80 7.62 7.28 -3.21
N GLN A 81 6.83 6.95 -4.23
CA GLN A 81 5.85 7.87 -4.81
C GLN A 81 4.44 7.37 -4.50
N LEU A 82 3.56 8.28 -4.10
CA LEU A 82 2.13 8.05 -3.97
C LEU A 82 1.42 8.86 -5.03
N ASN A 83 0.77 8.16 -5.96
CA ASN A 83 -0.02 8.75 -7.02
C ASN A 83 -1.49 8.33 -6.85
N SER A 84 -2.40 9.26 -7.10
CA SER A 84 -3.83 8.93 -7.19
C SER A 84 -4.41 9.47 -8.49
N PHE A 85 -5.33 8.71 -9.06
CA PHE A 85 -5.88 8.96 -10.37
C PHE A 85 -7.40 9.04 -10.33
N PHE A 86 -7.97 9.93 -11.11
CA PHE A 86 -9.39 9.97 -11.43
C PHE A 86 -9.57 9.96 -12.95
N MET A 87 -10.23 8.92 -13.47
CA MET A 87 -10.41 8.72 -14.92
C MET A 87 -9.07 8.83 -15.70
N ASN A 88 -8.03 8.15 -15.22
CA ASN A 88 -6.66 8.15 -15.75
C ASN A 88 -5.90 9.49 -15.66
N ASN A 89 -6.49 10.54 -15.10
CA ASN A 89 -5.79 11.79 -14.81
C ASN A 89 -5.19 11.73 -13.40
N SER A 90 -3.91 12.08 -13.26
CA SER A 90 -3.30 12.24 -11.94
C SER A 90 -3.95 13.43 -11.23
N VAL A 91 -4.48 13.19 -10.03
CA VAL A 91 -5.13 14.22 -9.19
C VAL A 91 -4.37 14.47 -7.89
N PHE A 92 -3.42 13.61 -7.55
CA PHE A 92 -2.53 13.78 -6.41
C PHE A 92 -1.22 13.06 -6.68
N ASN A 93 -0.11 13.71 -6.34
CA ASN A 93 1.21 13.12 -6.31
C ASN A 93 1.90 13.56 -5.02
N TYR A 94 2.58 12.62 -4.39
CA TYR A 94 3.47 12.85 -3.26
C TYR A 94 4.74 12.03 -3.47
N THR A 95 5.89 12.68 -3.35
CA THR A 95 7.19 12.01 -3.31
C THR A 95 7.69 12.07 -1.88
N GLU A 96 7.95 10.90 -1.29
CA GLU A 96 8.63 10.83 -0.01
C GLU A 96 10.06 11.37 -0.21
N PRO A 97 10.48 12.39 0.55
CA PRO A 97 11.70 13.13 0.26
C PRO A 97 12.98 12.28 0.35
N GLY A 98 12.92 11.09 0.97
CA GLY A 98 14.08 10.28 1.27
C GLY A 98 14.93 10.92 2.36
N GLU A 99 15.58 10.08 3.16
CA GLU A 99 16.74 10.47 3.96
C GLU A 99 18.01 9.86 3.34
#